data_AF-A0A496TJQ1-F1
#
_entry.id   AF-A0A496TJQ1-F1
#
_cell.length_a   1.000
_cell.length_b   1.000
_cell.length_c   1.000
_cell.angle_alpha   90.00
_cell.angle_beta   90.00
_cell.angle_gamma   90.00
#
_symmetry.space_group_name_H-M   'P 1'
#
loop_
_entity.id
_entity.type
_entity.pdbx_description
1 polymer ?
#
loop_
_entity_poly.entity_id
_entity_poly.type
_entity_poly.pdbx_seq_one_letter_code
_entity_poly.pdbx_strand_id
1 'polypeptide(L)'
;MKIVGIVVIILVAILFLAIAVLWILNVVDSSRMNRIWSSLQVSGDSEKVFSPEMVADLPGVAQRYLLHAIKPGTPLARRVELKMSGSLKPKTDGPWLSLQATQILTPGRGFIWKAKAKAAGPIFMNVTDHYANGEGRMRVALFGLLPMVNISNPDIARSGAGRLMGECVWLPTAFLPQNGAVWQEVDSLHAKVTLT
;
A
#
# COMPACT_ATOMS: atom_id res chain seq x y z
N MET A 1 25.86 0.75 48.73
CA MET A 1 24.82 1.74 48.33
C MET A 1 25.23 2.62 47.15
N LYS A 2 26.41 3.25 47.13
CA LYS A 2 26.84 4.13 46.01
C LYS A 2 26.95 3.43 44.64
N ILE A 3 27.50 2.21 44.61
CA ILE A 3 27.64 1.44 43.35
C ILE A 3 26.28 1.08 42.74
N VAL A 4 25.32 0.66 43.57
CA VAL A 4 23.97 0.32 43.11
C VAL A 4 23.27 1.55 42.50
N GLY A 5 23.40 2.73 43.12
CA GLY A 5 22.85 3.97 42.59
C GLY A 5 23.45 4.36 41.23
N ILE A 6 24.77 4.22 41.07
CA ILE A 6 25.46 4.50 39.80
C ILE A 6 24.99 3.53 38.70
N VAL A 7 24.89 2.23 39.00
CA VAL A 7 24.41 1.22 38.05
C VAL A 7 22.99 1.52 37.59
N VAL A 8 22.09 1.89 38.51
CA VAL A 8 20.70 2.26 38.15
C VAL A 8 20.66 3.48 37.24
N ILE A 9 21.44 4.52 37.53
CA ILE A 9 21.51 5.73 36.68
C ILE A 9 21.99 5.38 35.27
N ILE A 10 23.04 4.55 35.16
CA ILE A 10 23.58 4.11 33.87
C ILE A 10 22.51 3.33 33.08
N LEU A 11 21.80 2.40 33.72
CA LEU A 11 20.74 1.64 33.06
C LEU A 11 19.58 2.52 32.57
N VAL A 12 19.18 3.51 33.37
CA VAL A 12 18.14 4.48 32.97
C VAL A 12 18.61 5.34 31.79
N ALA A 13 19.87 5.81 31.81
CA ALA A 13 20.43 6.58 30.72
C ALA A 13 20.50 5.77 29.41
N ILE A 14 20.89 4.50 29.48
CA ILE A 14 20.91 3.59 28.32
C ILE A 14 19.49 3.37 27.78
N LEU A 15 18.51 3.14 28.66
CA LEU A 15 17.12 2.97 28.25
C LEU A 15 16.57 4.22 27.57
N PHE A 16 16.84 5.40 28.12
CA PHE A 16 16.43 6.67 27.53
C PHE A 16 17.07 6.88 26.16
N LEU A 17 18.37 6.62 26.03
CA LEU A 17 19.08 6.69 24.75
C LEU A 17 18.49 5.71 23.72
N ALA A 18 18.19 4.48 24.12
CA ALA A 18 17.57 3.50 23.24
C ALA A 18 16.19 3.95 22.73
N ILE A 19 15.35 4.50 23.61
CA ILE A 19 14.04 5.06 23.23
C ILE A 19 14.21 6.25 22.27
N ALA A 20 15.16 7.15 22.55
CA ALA A 20 15.44 8.29 21.70
C ALA A 20 15.90 7.86 20.30
N VAL A 21 16.78 6.87 20.20
CA VAL A 21 17.23 6.30 18.92
C VAL A 21 16.05 5.68 18.16
N LEU A 22 15.23 4.85 18.81
CA LEU A 22 14.04 4.27 18.19
C LEU A 22 13.06 5.33 17.69
N TRP A 23 12.90 6.41 18.46
CA TRP A 23 12.03 7.52 18.09
C TRP A 23 12.54 8.24 16.85
N ILE A 24 13.84 8.55 16.78
CA ILE A 24 14.48 9.14 15.60
C ILE A 24 14.29 8.22 14.38
N LEU A 25 14.55 6.92 14.51
CA LEU A 25 14.35 5.96 13.42
C LEU A 25 12.89 5.95 12.95
N ASN A 26 11.94 6.04 13.86
CA ASN A 26 10.53 6.08 13.52
C ASN A 26 10.12 7.39 12.81
N VAL A 27 10.69 8.52 13.21
CA VAL A 27 10.48 9.81 12.53
C VAL A 27 11.02 9.75 11.10
N VAL A 28 12.25 9.27 10.92
CA VAL A 28 12.88 9.12 9.59
C VAL A 28 12.03 8.21 8.70
N ASP A 29 11.54 7.09 9.24
CA ASP A 29 10.67 6.16 8.51
C ASP A 29 9.36 6.83 8.11
N SER A 30 8.71 7.54 9.03
CA SER A 30 7.47 8.27 8.78
C SER A 30 7.63 9.33 7.69
N SER A 31 8.76 10.07 7.69
CA SER A 31 9.09 11.03 6.64
C SER A 31 9.28 10.34 5.28
N ARG A 32 9.95 9.19 5.23
CA ARG A 32 10.07 8.39 3.99
C ARG A 32 8.69 7.97 3.48
N MET A 33 7.82 7.50 4.37
CA MET A 33 6.46 7.08 4.00
C MET A 33 5.61 8.24 3.49
N ASN A 34 5.77 9.44 4.05
CA ASN A 34 5.07 10.63 3.57
C ASN A 34 5.59 11.07 2.20
N ARG A 35 6.90 10.97 1.93
CA ARG A 35 7.45 11.22 0.59
C ARG A 35 6.88 10.27 -0.46
N ILE A 36 6.79 8.97 -0.16
CA ILE A 36 6.18 7.99 -1.06
C ILE A 36 4.71 8.33 -1.30
N TRP A 37 3.96 8.60 -0.22
CA TRP A 37 2.57 9.03 -0.33
C TRP A 37 2.40 10.25 -1.24
N SER A 38 3.18 11.31 -1.02
CA SER A 38 3.14 12.51 -1.84
C SER A 38 3.56 12.24 -3.29
N SER A 39 4.53 11.36 -3.54
CA SER A 39 4.95 11.01 -4.90
C SER A 39 3.84 10.31 -5.70
N LEU A 40 2.93 9.63 -5.01
CA LEU A 40 1.75 8.96 -5.58
C LEU A 40 0.52 9.88 -5.66
N GLN A 41 0.55 11.06 -5.03
CA GLN A 41 -0.45 12.08 -5.29
C GLN A 41 -0.18 12.70 -6.66
N VAL A 42 -0.74 12.10 -7.71
CA VAL A 42 -0.81 12.71 -9.04
C VAL A 42 -1.88 13.78 -9.00
N SER A 43 -1.49 15.04 -9.23
CA SER A 43 -2.40 16.19 -9.28
C SER A 43 -3.19 16.27 -10.59
N GLY A 44 -4.36 16.88 -10.53
CA GLY A 44 -5.24 17.16 -11.67
C GLY A 44 -6.32 16.11 -11.87
N ASP A 45 -7.58 16.55 -11.88
CA ASP A 45 -8.67 15.73 -12.38
C ASP A 45 -8.50 15.54 -13.89
N SER A 46 -8.78 14.34 -14.39
CA SER A 46 -8.84 14.13 -15.83
C SER A 46 -10.06 14.88 -16.37
N GLU A 47 -9.83 15.88 -17.22
CA GLU A 47 -10.90 16.49 -18.02
C GLU A 47 -11.55 15.49 -18.98
N LYS A 48 -10.85 14.39 -19.30
CA LYS A 48 -11.38 13.31 -20.13
C LYS A 48 -12.31 12.40 -19.31
N VAL A 49 -13.43 12.07 -19.91
CA VAL A 49 -14.42 11.11 -19.41
C VAL A 49 -14.38 9.83 -20.22
N PHE A 50 -14.80 8.72 -19.61
CA PHE A 50 -14.91 7.43 -20.28
C PHE A 50 -16.01 7.45 -21.35
N SER A 51 -15.70 6.94 -22.54
CA SER A 51 -16.67 6.68 -23.60
C SER A 51 -16.50 5.25 -24.12
N PRO A 52 -17.57 4.54 -24.51
CA PRO A 52 -17.49 3.16 -25.02
C PRO A 52 -16.54 2.99 -26.21
N GLU A 53 -16.36 4.02 -27.02
CA GLU A 53 -15.48 4.03 -28.19
C GLU A 53 -14.01 3.83 -27.81
N MET A 54 -13.63 4.19 -26.57
CA MET A 54 -12.26 4.00 -26.05
C MET A 54 -11.84 2.54 -25.94
N VAL A 55 -12.81 1.60 -25.99
CA VAL A 55 -12.56 0.17 -25.87
C VAL A 55 -13.00 -0.62 -27.10
N ALA A 56 -13.50 0.03 -28.15
CA ALA A 56 -14.10 -0.65 -29.31
C ALA A 56 -13.14 -1.61 -30.03
N ASP A 57 -11.85 -1.29 -30.04
CA ASP A 57 -10.81 -2.09 -30.70
C ASP A 57 -10.16 -3.15 -29.77
N LEU A 58 -10.64 -3.28 -28.53
CA LEU A 58 -10.10 -4.25 -27.57
C LEU A 58 -10.68 -5.66 -27.78
N PRO A 59 -10.01 -6.71 -27.28
CA PRO A 59 -10.59 -8.05 -27.21
C PRO A 59 -11.96 -8.05 -26.52
N GLY A 60 -12.88 -8.92 -26.97
CA GLY A 60 -14.26 -8.94 -26.46
C GLY A 60 -14.37 -9.10 -24.94
N VAL A 61 -13.45 -9.85 -24.32
CA VAL A 61 -13.35 -10.00 -22.85
C VAL A 61 -13.06 -8.66 -22.17
N ALA A 62 -12.11 -7.89 -22.69
CA ALA A 62 -11.72 -6.59 -22.16
C ALA A 62 -12.85 -5.56 -22.31
N GLN A 63 -13.53 -5.56 -23.46
CA GLN A 63 -14.71 -4.72 -23.69
C GLN A 63 -15.79 -5.00 -22.63
N ARG A 64 -16.18 -6.27 -22.46
CA ARG A 64 -17.20 -6.66 -21.48
C ARG A 64 -16.84 -6.22 -20.07
N TYR A 65 -15.59 -6.42 -19.66
CA TYR A 65 -15.12 -6.00 -18.34
C TYR A 65 -15.17 -4.48 -18.17
N LEU A 66 -14.61 -3.70 -19.10
CA LEU A 66 -14.49 -2.24 -18.97
C LEU A 66 -15.84 -1.53 -19.11
N LEU A 67 -16.70 -1.97 -20.02
CA LEU A 67 -18.06 -1.45 -20.16
C LEU A 67 -18.95 -1.76 -18.95
N HIS A 68 -18.65 -2.86 -18.24
CA HIS A 68 -19.32 -3.18 -16.97
C HIS A 68 -18.75 -2.36 -15.80
N ALA A 69 -17.43 -2.22 -15.73
CA ALA A 69 -16.74 -1.63 -14.59
C ALA A 69 -16.74 -0.09 -14.60
N ILE A 70 -16.86 0.55 -15.78
CA ILE A 70 -16.79 2.00 -15.93
C ILE A 70 -18.06 2.49 -16.61
N LYS A 71 -18.82 3.34 -15.91
CA LYS A 71 -20.01 3.98 -16.48
C LYS A 71 -19.58 5.03 -17.52
N PRO A 72 -20.23 5.10 -18.70
CA PRO A 72 -20.01 6.19 -19.66
C PRO A 72 -20.18 7.57 -19.00
N GLY A 73 -19.28 8.50 -19.33
CA GLY A 73 -19.22 9.83 -18.73
C GLY A 73 -18.45 9.91 -17.40
N THR A 74 -17.97 8.79 -16.84
CA THR A 74 -17.13 8.82 -15.63
C THR A 74 -15.76 9.47 -15.92
N PRO A 75 -15.32 10.47 -15.13
CA PRO A 75 -13.98 11.03 -15.26
C PRO A 75 -12.89 9.96 -15.13
N LEU A 76 -11.87 10.03 -15.98
CA LEU A 76 -10.78 9.05 -16.00
C LEU A 76 -9.81 9.29 -14.84
N ALA A 77 -10.18 8.81 -13.65
CA ALA A 77 -9.36 8.92 -12.45
C ALA A 77 -7.98 8.26 -12.66
N ARG A 78 -6.93 8.90 -12.12
CA ARG A 78 -5.53 8.50 -12.26
C ARG A 78 -4.95 7.84 -11.00
N ARG A 79 -5.69 7.89 -9.90
CA ARG A 79 -5.34 7.30 -8.61
C ARG A 79 -6.59 6.92 -7.86
N VAL A 80 -6.44 6.03 -6.88
CA VAL A 80 -7.48 5.71 -5.91
C VAL A 80 -6.92 5.84 -4.50
N GLU A 81 -7.72 6.40 -3.60
CA GLU A 81 -7.44 6.45 -2.18
C GLU A 81 -8.49 5.59 -1.45
N LEU A 82 -8.02 4.60 -0.70
CA LEU A 82 -8.87 3.66 0.02
C LEU A 82 -8.77 3.93 1.53
N LYS A 83 -9.92 3.86 2.21
CA LYS A 83 -10.00 3.79 3.67
C LYS A 83 -10.66 2.47 4.03
N MET A 84 -10.03 1.71 4.92
CA MET A 84 -10.43 0.36 5.26
C MET A 84 -10.61 0.25 6.77
N SER A 85 -11.66 -0.47 7.17
CA SER A 85 -11.89 -0.90 8.55
C SER A 85 -12.22 -2.39 8.55
N GLY A 86 -11.80 -3.11 9.58
CA GLY A 86 -12.07 -4.55 9.67
C GLY A 86 -11.35 -5.20 10.84
N SER A 87 -11.11 -6.50 10.71
CA SER A 87 -10.39 -7.31 11.70
C SER A 87 -9.31 -8.15 11.02
N LEU A 88 -8.16 -8.29 11.68
CA LEU A 88 -7.02 -9.08 11.22
C LEU A 88 -6.72 -10.19 12.24
N LYS A 89 -6.44 -11.40 11.78
CA LYS A 89 -5.97 -12.51 12.62
C LYS A 89 -4.57 -12.94 12.16
N PRO A 90 -3.48 -12.38 12.73
CA PRO A 90 -2.12 -12.64 12.23
C PRO A 90 -1.66 -14.10 12.35
N LYS A 91 -2.24 -14.85 13.28
CA LYS A 91 -1.99 -16.29 13.48
C LYS A 91 -3.33 -17.01 13.64
N THR A 92 -3.46 -18.20 13.09
CA THR A 92 -4.71 -18.99 13.12
C THR A 92 -5.24 -19.22 14.53
N ASP A 93 -4.35 -19.36 15.51
CA ASP A 93 -4.61 -19.56 16.94
C ASP A 93 -4.54 -18.26 17.78
N GLY A 94 -4.24 -17.12 17.16
CA GLY A 94 -4.09 -15.82 17.83
C GLY A 94 -5.40 -15.04 18.00
N PRO A 95 -5.38 -13.92 18.74
CA PRO A 95 -6.54 -13.05 18.89
C PRO A 95 -6.84 -12.27 17.59
N TRP A 96 -8.11 -11.92 17.40
CA TRP A 96 -8.51 -10.93 16.39
C TRP A 96 -8.06 -9.54 16.82
N LEU A 97 -7.54 -8.77 15.86
CA LEU A 97 -7.13 -7.39 16.03
C LEU A 97 -8.04 -6.49 15.21
N SER A 98 -8.53 -5.39 15.78
CA SER A 98 -9.23 -4.39 14.97
C SER A 98 -8.23 -3.69 14.04
N LEU A 99 -8.61 -3.49 12.79
CA LEU A 99 -7.78 -2.94 11.74
C LEU A 99 -8.40 -1.64 11.21
N GLN A 100 -7.58 -0.61 11.12
CA GLN A 100 -7.87 0.61 10.37
C GLN A 100 -6.73 0.84 9.41
N ALA A 101 -7.01 1.05 8.13
CA ALA A 101 -5.98 1.26 7.13
C ALA A 101 -6.34 2.34 6.11
N THR A 102 -5.31 2.96 5.55
CA THR A 102 -5.42 3.86 4.42
C THR A 102 -4.45 3.43 3.33
N GLN A 103 -4.85 3.64 2.08
CA GLN A 103 -4.01 3.36 0.93
C GLN A 103 -4.14 4.47 -0.10
N ILE A 104 -3.04 4.79 -0.75
CA ILE A 104 -3.05 5.46 -2.06
C ILE A 104 -2.42 4.51 -3.07
N LEU A 105 -3.06 4.36 -4.23
CA LEU A 105 -2.60 3.54 -5.34
C LEU A 105 -2.64 4.39 -6.61
N THR A 106 -1.54 4.34 -7.36
CA THR A 106 -1.41 4.98 -8.67
C THR A 106 -0.87 3.95 -9.66
N PRO A 107 -1.67 3.52 -10.66
CA PRO A 107 -1.24 2.57 -11.67
C PRO A 107 0.07 2.99 -12.33
N GLY A 108 0.94 2.01 -12.60
CA GLY A 108 2.27 2.24 -13.18
C GLY A 108 3.31 2.89 -12.25
N ARG A 109 2.89 3.56 -11.14
CA ARG A 109 3.82 4.22 -10.21
C ARG A 109 4.04 3.47 -8.91
N GLY A 110 2.96 2.95 -8.30
CA GLY A 110 3.06 2.30 -7.00
C GLY A 110 1.84 2.41 -6.10
N PHE A 111 1.98 1.88 -4.90
CA PHE A 111 1.04 2.07 -3.80
C PHE A 111 1.79 2.26 -2.48
N ILE A 112 1.13 2.89 -1.51
CA ILE A 112 1.51 2.82 -0.11
C ILE A 112 0.27 2.58 0.74
N TRP A 113 0.35 1.56 1.58
CA TRP A 113 -0.65 1.15 2.53
C TRP A 113 -0.12 1.36 3.95
N LYS A 114 -0.92 2.00 4.79
CA LYS A 114 -0.63 2.25 6.19
C LYS A 114 -1.78 1.70 7.02
N ALA A 115 -1.48 0.89 8.02
CA ALA A 115 -2.50 0.34 8.90
C ALA A 115 -2.12 0.41 10.37
N LYS A 116 -3.15 0.40 11.20
CA LYS A 116 -3.07 0.25 12.64
C LYS A 116 -3.91 -0.94 13.05
N ALA A 117 -3.26 -1.96 13.56
CA ALA A 117 -3.89 -3.15 14.14
C ALA A 117 -3.87 -3.04 15.67
N LYS A 118 -5.02 -3.11 16.34
CA LYS A 118 -5.12 -3.01 17.81
C LYS A 118 -5.59 -4.33 18.42
N ALA A 119 -4.87 -4.78 19.44
CA ALA A 119 -5.32 -5.86 20.31
C ALA A 119 -6.19 -5.31 21.45
N ALA A 120 -6.55 -6.16 22.42
CA ALA A 120 -7.14 -5.72 23.67
C ALA A 120 -6.14 -4.85 24.47
N GLY A 121 -6.65 -3.81 25.14
CA GLY A 121 -5.83 -2.90 25.95
C GLY A 121 -4.98 -1.93 25.11
N PRO A 122 -3.81 -1.47 25.63
CA PRO A 122 -2.99 -0.45 24.98
C PRO A 122 -2.13 -0.99 23.82
N ILE A 123 -2.20 -2.30 23.54
CA ILE A 123 -1.32 -2.96 22.57
C ILE A 123 -1.81 -2.70 21.14
N PHE A 124 -0.94 -2.12 20.32
CA PHE A 124 -1.19 -1.92 18.90
C PHE A 124 0.08 -2.07 18.07
N MET A 125 -0.10 -2.33 16.79
CA MET A 125 0.96 -2.37 15.80
C MET A 125 0.64 -1.39 14.67
N ASN A 126 1.64 -0.65 14.23
CA ASN A 126 1.57 0.06 12.96
C ASN A 126 2.20 -0.83 11.89
N VAL A 127 1.52 -0.95 10.75
CA VAL A 127 1.99 -1.69 9.59
C VAL A 127 2.10 -0.73 8.42
N THR A 128 3.21 -0.79 7.70
CA THR A 128 3.35 -0.12 6.41
C THR A 128 3.80 -1.14 5.37
N ASP A 129 3.19 -1.05 4.20
CA ASP A 129 3.54 -1.83 3.03
C ASP A 129 3.49 -0.92 1.80
N HIS A 130 4.50 -0.97 0.96
CA HIS A 130 4.53 -0.16 -0.25
C HIS A 130 5.33 -0.83 -1.35
N TYR A 131 4.99 -0.44 -2.56
CA TYR A 131 5.77 -0.66 -3.77
C TYR A 131 5.82 0.64 -4.56
N ALA A 132 7.02 1.14 -4.85
CA ALA A 132 7.23 2.34 -5.66
C ALA A 132 8.63 2.32 -6.27
N ASN A 133 8.78 2.81 -7.50
CA ASN A 133 10.07 2.87 -8.22
C ASN A 133 10.83 1.53 -8.26
N GLY A 134 10.11 0.41 -8.37
CA GLY A 134 10.71 -0.93 -8.39
C GLY A 134 11.15 -1.46 -7.02
N GLU A 135 11.00 -0.70 -5.95
CA GLU A 135 11.32 -1.12 -4.58
C GLU A 135 10.05 -1.48 -3.81
N GLY A 136 10.12 -2.58 -3.04
CA GLY A 136 9.08 -2.98 -2.10
C GLY A 136 9.62 -3.06 -0.67
N ARG A 137 8.82 -2.64 0.31
CA ARG A 137 9.18 -2.79 1.73
C ARG A 137 7.95 -2.88 2.62
N MET A 138 8.00 -3.84 3.54
CA MET A 138 7.02 -4.06 4.59
C MET A 138 7.66 -3.83 5.97
N ARG A 139 6.99 -3.06 6.83
CA ARG A 139 7.39 -2.82 8.21
C ARG A 139 6.21 -3.04 9.16
N VAL A 140 6.46 -3.73 10.27
CA VAL A 140 5.53 -3.87 11.40
C VAL A 140 6.24 -3.35 12.64
N ALA A 141 5.62 -2.40 13.35
CA ALA A 141 6.17 -1.82 14.57
C ALA A 141 5.17 -1.91 15.74
N LEU A 142 5.57 -2.57 16.82
CA LEU A 142 4.83 -2.63 18.07
C LEU A 142 4.84 -1.25 18.76
N PHE A 143 3.68 -0.82 19.24
CA PHE A 143 3.41 0.54 19.72
C PHE A 143 3.79 1.64 18.71
N GLY A 144 3.95 1.27 17.43
CA GLY A 144 4.44 2.17 16.38
C GLY A 144 5.94 2.50 16.46
N LEU A 145 6.69 1.94 17.41
CA LEU A 145 8.07 2.31 17.68
C LEU A 145 9.03 1.12 17.52
N LEU A 146 8.74 0.00 18.19
CA LEU A 146 9.60 -1.17 18.27
C LEU A 146 9.44 -2.03 16.99
N PRO A 147 10.44 -2.10 16.10
CA PRO A 147 10.32 -2.84 14.85
C PRO A 147 10.29 -4.35 15.12
N MET A 148 9.21 -5.01 14.70
CA MET A 148 9.04 -6.46 14.75
C MET A 148 9.34 -7.10 13.39
N VAL A 149 8.98 -6.41 12.30
CA VAL A 149 9.28 -6.79 10.92
C VAL A 149 9.78 -5.56 10.20
N ASN A 150 10.84 -5.71 9.41
CA ASN A 150 11.33 -4.68 8.50
C ASN A 150 12.08 -5.36 7.36
N ILE A 151 11.39 -5.62 6.26
CA ILE A 151 11.91 -6.40 5.14
C ILE A 151 11.80 -5.62 3.84
N SER A 152 12.88 -5.63 3.07
CA SER A 152 12.97 -5.06 1.73
C SER A 152 13.99 -5.87 0.94
N ASN A 153 13.50 -6.58 -0.07
CA ASN A 153 14.32 -7.44 -0.93
C ASN A 153 13.58 -7.65 -2.27
N PRO A 154 14.21 -8.28 -3.28
CA PRO A 154 13.61 -8.48 -4.59
C PRO A 154 12.29 -9.29 -4.58
N ASP A 155 12.12 -10.22 -3.65
CA ASP A 155 10.87 -10.99 -3.54
C ASP A 155 9.71 -10.11 -3.03
N ILE A 156 9.98 -9.22 -2.07
CA ILE A 156 9.00 -8.23 -1.60
C ILE A 156 8.65 -7.24 -2.72
N ALA A 157 9.63 -6.79 -3.50
CA ALA A 157 9.37 -5.95 -4.67
C ALA A 157 8.50 -6.65 -5.72
N ARG A 158 8.81 -7.92 -6.05
CA ARG A 158 8.02 -8.74 -6.98
C ARG A 158 6.58 -8.94 -6.47
N SER A 159 6.41 -9.26 -5.19
CA SER A 159 5.10 -9.38 -4.55
C SER A 159 4.33 -8.05 -4.59
N GLY A 160 5.00 -6.93 -4.32
CA GLY A 160 4.43 -5.60 -4.39
C GLY A 160 3.95 -5.22 -5.80
N ALA A 161 4.74 -5.51 -6.83
CA ALA A 161 4.33 -5.32 -8.23
C ALA A 161 3.07 -6.14 -8.59
N GLY A 162 3.04 -7.41 -8.18
CA GLY A 162 1.87 -8.27 -8.37
C GLY A 162 0.62 -7.74 -7.64
N ARG A 163 0.80 -7.28 -6.39
CA ARG A 163 -0.27 -6.65 -5.59
C ARG A 163 -0.78 -5.37 -6.26
N LEU A 164 0.12 -4.49 -6.74
CA LEU A 164 -0.25 -3.28 -7.47
C LEU A 164 -1.15 -3.62 -8.68
N MET A 165 -0.72 -4.61 -9.48
CA MET A 165 -1.49 -5.06 -10.65
C MET A 165 -2.87 -5.61 -10.25
N GLY A 166 -2.92 -6.47 -9.24
CA GLY A 166 -4.17 -7.06 -8.75
C GLY A 166 -5.12 -6.02 -8.15
N GLU A 167 -4.60 -5.01 -7.46
CA GLU A 167 -5.40 -3.95 -6.83
C GLU A 167 -5.83 -2.85 -7.80
N CYS A 168 -5.34 -2.85 -9.05
CA CYS A 168 -5.88 -1.96 -10.10
C CYS A 168 -7.37 -2.22 -10.39
N VAL A 169 -7.95 -3.33 -9.91
CA VAL A 169 -9.41 -3.54 -9.93
C VAL A 169 -10.19 -2.45 -9.16
N TRP A 170 -9.58 -1.78 -8.18
CA TRP A 170 -10.18 -0.64 -7.49
C TRP A 170 -10.19 0.64 -8.32
N LEU A 171 -9.48 0.65 -9.45
CA LEU A 171 -9.42 1.76 -10.39
C LEU A 171 -9.42 1.23 -11.84
N PRO A 172 -10.58 0.79 -12.37
CA PRO A 172 -10.64 0.11 -13.65
C PRO A 172 -10.12 0.94 -14.84
N THR A 173 -10.08 2.28 -14.71
CA THR A 173 -9.46 3.18 -15.69
C THR A 173 -7.98 2.87 -15.94
N ALA A 174 -7.30 2.23 -14.98
CA ALA A 174 -5.93 1.73 -15.14
C ALA A 174 -5.77 0.80 -16.35
N PHE A 175 -6.84 0.06 -16.69
CA PHE A 175 -6.83 -0.94 -17.75
C PHE A 175 -7.24 -0.39 -19.12
N LEU A 176 -7.31 0.94 -19.28
CA LEU A 176 -7.57 1.57 -20.57
C LEU A 176 -6.27 1.72 -21.39
N PRO A 177 -6.31 1.54 -22.73
CA PRO A 177 -5.12 1.65 -23.58
C PRO A 177 -4.39 2.99 -23.48
N GLN A 178 -5.14 4.09 -23.40
CA GLN A 178 -4.60 5.43 -23.19
C GLN A 178 -3.83 5.60 -21.86
N ASN A 179 -3.99 4.67 -20.93
CA ASN A 179 -3.26 4.63 -19.66
C ASN A 179 -2.14 3.56 -19.66
N GLY A 180 -1.74 3.07 -20.84
CA GLY A 180 -0.63 2.12 -20.99
C GLY A 180 -1.02 0.66 -20.82
N ALA A 181 -2.32 0.34 -20.77
CA ALA A 181 -2.79 -1.04 -20.72
C ALA A 181 -2.75 -1.69 -22.09
N VAL A 182 -2.05 -2.81 -22.20
CA VAL A 182 -1.99 -3.62 -23.42
C VAL A 182 -2.75 -4.91 -23.16
N TRP A 183 -3.79 -5.13 -23.97
CA TRP A 183 -4.63 -6.32 -23.89
C TRP A 183 -4.29 -7.30 -24.99
N GLN A 184 -4.25 -8.58 -24.63
CA GLN A 184 -4.09 -9.70 -25.55
C GLN A 184 -5.21 -10.71 -25.29
N GLU A 185 -5.93 -11.09 -26.33
CA GLU A 185 -6.90 -12.18 -26.25
C GLU A 185 -6.18 -13.50 -26.00
N VAL A 186 -6.71 -14.31 -25.08
CA VAL A 186 -6.26 -15.69 -24.85
C VAL A 186 -7.30 -16.64 -25.44
N ASP A 187 -8.57 -16.42 -25.11
CA ASP A 187 -9.73 -17.08 -25.70
C ASP A 187 -11.01 -16.25 -25.46
N SER A 188 -12.18 -16.82 -25.75
CA SER A 188 -13.48 -16.12 -25.65
C SER A 188 -13.86 -15.67 -24.24
N LEU A 189 -13.24 -16.22 -23.19
CA LEU A 189 -13.51 -15.93 -21.77
C LEU A 189 -12.29 -15.38 -21.03
N HIS A 190 -11.09 -15.49 -21.59
CA HIS A 190 -9.85 -15.09 -20.95
C HIS A 190 -9.07 -14.06 -21.77
N ALA A 191 -8.46 -13.11 -21.08
CA ALA A 191 -7.53 -12.18 -21.69
C ALA A 191 -6.35 -11.93 -20.74
N LYS A 192 -5.23 -11.55 -21.33
CA LYS A 192 -4.04 -11.07 -20.61
C LYS A 192 -3.99 -9.56 -20.74
N VAL A 193 -3.70 -8.88 -19.64
CA VAL A 193 -3.43 -7.44 -19.62
C VAL A 193 -2.08 -7.17 -18.97
N THR A 194 -1.31 -6.27 -19.56
CA THR A 194 -0.08 -5.73 -19.00
C THR A 194 -0.18 -4.22 -18.88
N LEU A 195 0.29 -3.66 -17.76
CA LEU A 195 0.39 -2.22 -17.57
C LEU A 195 1.85 -1.81 -17.80
N THR A 196 2.04 -0.75 -18.59
CA THR A 196 3.36 -0.17 -18.90
C THR A 196 3.58 1.15 -18.19
#